data_AF-A0A2Z4WC43-F1
#
_entry.id   AF-A0A2Z4WC43-F1
#
_cell.length_a   1.000
_cell.length_b   1.000
_cell.length_c   1.000
_cell.angle_alpha   90.00
_cell.angle_beta   90.00
_cell.angle_gamma   90.00
#
_symmetry.space_group_name_H-M   'P 1'
#
loop_
_entity.id
_entity.type
_entity.pdbx_description
1 polymer ?
#
loop_
_entity_poly.entity_id
_entity_poly.type
_entity_poly.pdbx_seq_one_letter_code
_entity_poly.pdbx_strand_id
1 'polypeptide(L)'
;MDIKSKNNNIILRKLETFPITLIILICFLLIITYLETSTIINTYHIIQGNSSELSNLKNEINNLDILENSDDPLYINYDFWLKECAKVANISIYNEFNNLKTLSLKSQKQLNELSKTFKLTIKDLQYDDLVKYIIIDKSKKTFVTNDIEDLILIEKNIEKYKEENGELFKYISSKGKWYHITYDSNGSPAYKYLKNYSFNITDSSRYVEAYWFPKEYKITKQSKNVLSNFMLNKRNSIKNNINTAEMHLLNNKKSLNLHIAKLGVIILLILSILYILFKLDLKNIIENFKNGYLYSSFTYIINWFENRNTLFKIIIYVFLLSLTLLIIAIFLFSNCTSKFKLILFIWILFNICYTLPKFIKFCLYIDKIHRGTLEITNGNLEYVISEIGDKKLSSLAQNINKLNKGFKVSIEDQIKNEKLKSELVANVSHDLKTPLTSIINYTDILLKKDIEEEKKRSIYKF
;
A
#
# COMPACT_ATOMS: atom_id res chain seq x y z
N MET A 1 58.59 9.07 -12.11
CA MET A 1 57.73 8.78 -13.29
C MET A 1 56.45 8.02 -12.92
N ASP A 2 56.40 7.30 -11.78
CA ASP A 2 55.27 6.44 -11.41
C ASP A 2 53.99 7.11 -10.90
N ILE A 3 54.03 8.38 -10.48
CA ILE A 3 52.82 9.07 -9.97
C ILE A 3 51.90 9.51 -11.12
N LYS A 4 52.46 9.88 -12.28
CA LYS A 4 51.69 10.27 -13.49
C LYS A 4 51.01 9.07 -14.17
N SER A 5 51.63 7.89 -14.20
CA SER A 5 51.01 6.69 -14.80
C SER A 5 49.86 6.14 -13.94
N LYS A 6 49.99 6.19 -12.60
CA LYS A 6 48.93 5.79 -11.66
C LYS A 6 47.70 6.71 -11.75
N ASN A 7 47.91 8.03 -11.86
CA ASN A 7 46.81 8.99 -12.04
C ASN A 7 46.11 8.85 -13.41
N ASN A 8 46.85 8.61 -14.49
CA ASN A 8 46.25 8.37 -15.81
C ASN A 8 45.39 7.10 -15.85
N ASN A 9 45.80 6.02 -15.17
CA ASN A 9 44.98 4.80 -15.05
C ASN A 9 43.70 4.99 -14.22
N ILE A 10 43.73 5.87 -13.21
CA ILE A 10 42.53 6.22 -12.42
C ILE A 10 41.55 7.06 -13.25
N ILE A 11 42.07 8.00 -14.04
CA ILE A 11 41.26 8.86 -14.92
C ILE A 11 40.63 8.03 -16.06
N LEU A 12 41.40 7.11 -16.67
CA LEU A 12 40.87 6.18 -17.67
C LEU A 12 39.74 5.29 -17.09
N ARG A 13 39.95 4.68 -15.91
CA ARG A 13 38.90 3.88 -15.26
C ARG A 13 37.64 4.68 -14.88
N LYS A 14 37.78 5.97 -14.58
CA LYS A 14 36.63 6.88 -14.37
C LYS A 14 35.89 7.21 -15.67
N LEU A 15 36.61 7.35 -16.78
CA LEU A 15 36.02 7.52 -18.11
C LEU A 15 35.27 6.26 -18.58
N GLU A 16 35.76 5.06 -18.25
CA GLU A 16 35.11 3.79 -18.59
C GLU A 16 33.76 3.57 -17.86
N THR A 17 33.59 4.11 -16.65
CA THR A 17 32.33 3.95 -15.88
C THR A 17 31.32 5.07 -16.09
N PHE A 18 31.71 6.14 -16.76
CA PHE A 18 30.89 7.31 -17.04
C PHE A 18 29.57 6.98 -17.79
N PRO A 19 29.54 6.13 -18.83
CA PRO A 19 28.29 5.81 -19.54
C PRO A 19 27.29 5.05 -18.65
N ILE A 20 27.80 4.16 -17.79
CA ILE A 20 26.98 3.36 -16.87
C ILE A 20 26.33 4.26 -15.82
N THR A 21 27.07 5.24 -15.29
CA THR A 21 26.52 6.22 -14.35
C THR A 21 25.44 7.10 -14.99
N LEU A 22 25.58 7.45 -16.27
CA LEU A 22 24.57 8.20 -17.02
C LEU A 22 23.29 7.39 -17.26
N ILE A 23 23.41 6.09 -17.53
CA ILE A 23 22.25 5.20 -17.69
C ILE A 23 21.49 5.03 -16.37
N ILE A 24 22.20 4.83 -15.26
CA ILE A 24 21.59 4.77 -13.92
C ILE A 24 20.88 6.08 -13.61
N LEU A 25 21.49 7.22 -13.95
CA LEU A 25 20.90 8.53 -13.79
C LEU A 25 19.61 8.68 -14.62
N ILE A 26 19.58 8.20 -15.87
CA ILE A 26 18.35 8.16 -16.68
C ILE A 26 17.28 7.30 -16.01
N CYS A 27 17.60 6.10 -15.54
CA CYS A 27 16.64 5.23 -14.85
C CYS A 27 16.04 5.92 -13.62
N PHE A 28 16.87 6.63 -12.84
CA PHE A 28 16.41 7.39 -11.69
C PHE A 28 15.50 8.57 -12.10
N LEU A 29 15.88 9.31 -13.14
CA LEU A 29 15.06 10.41 -13.68
C LEU A 29 13.72 9.90 -14.22
N LEU A 30 13.68 8.72 -14.85
CA LEU A 30 12.43 8.09 -15.31
C LEU A 30 11.51 7.67 -14.15
N ILE A 31 12.06 7.25 -13.02
CA ILE A 31 11.26 7.00 -11.81
C ILE A 31 10.67 8.31 -11.29
N ILE A 32 11.45 9.39 -11.27
CA ILE A 32 10.98 10.72 -10.85
C ILE A 32 9.89 11.22 -11.81
N THR A 33 10.04 11.08 -13.13
CA THR A 33 8.98 11.49 -14.08
C THR A 33 7.69 10.72 -13.85
N TYR A 34 7.75 9.42 -13.58
CA TYR A 34 6.57 8.63 -13.24
C TYR A 34 5.88 9.11 -11.95
N LEU A 35 6.66 9.44 -10.91
CA LEU A 35 6.11 9.98 -9.67
C LEU A 35 5.45 11.35 -9.88
N GLU A 36 6.13 12.25 -10.61
CA GLU A 36 5.64 13.61 -10.89
C GLU A 36 4.37 13.60 -11.77
N THR A 37 4.32 12.75 -12.81
CA THR A 37 3.10 12.60 -13.64
C THR A 37 1.91 12.11 -12.82
N SER A 38 2.10 11.16 -11.91
CA SER A 38 1.06 10.73 -10.98
C SER A 38 0.56 11.88 -10.09
N THR A 39 1.46 12.73 -9.57
CA THR A 39 1.06 13.89 -8.75
C THR A 39 0.29 14.95 -9.54
N ILE A 40 0.66 15.17 -10.80
CA ILE A 40 -0.03 16.09 -11.72
C ILE A 40 -1.45 15.62 -11.99
N ILE A 41 -1.63 14.34 -12.31
CA ILE A 41 -2.96 13.75 -12.58
C ILE A 41 -3.86 13.91 -11.35
N ASN A 42 -3.35 13.58 -10.15
CA ASN A 42 -4.12 13.74 -8.91
C ASN A 42 -4.50 15.21 -8.65
N THR A 43 -3.56 16.14 -8.83
CA THR A 43 -3.80 17.58 -8.63
C THR A 43 -4.83 18.10 -9.63
N TYR A 44 -4.80 17.63 -10.88
CA TYR A 44 -5.77 17.96 -11.91
C TYR A 44 -7.19 17.51 -11.55
N HIS A 45 -7.34 16.28 -11.04
CA HIS A 45 -8.64 15.79 -10.56
C HIS A 45 -9.19 16.61 -9.38
N ILE A 46 -8.32 16.99 -8.44
CA ILE A 46 -8.71 17.87 -7.33
C ILE A 46 -9.19 19.23 -7.86
N ILE A 47 -8.49 19.82 -8.84
CA ILE A 47 -8.92 21.09 -9.45
C ILE A 47 -10.28 20.95 -10.12
N GLN A 48 -10.54 19.85 -10.83
CA GLN A 48 -11.85 19.62 -11.43
C GLN A 48 -12.96 19.51 -10.37
N GLY A 49 -12.74 18.74 -9.30
CA GLY A 49 -13.70 18.63 -8.19
C GLY A 49 -13.99 19.97 -7.51
N ASN A 50 -12.95 20.74 -7.19
CA ASN A 50 -13.13 22.05 -6.57
C ASN A 50 -13.81 23.05 -7.52
N SER A 51 -13.62 22.91 -8.84
CA SER A 51 -14.26 23.78 -9.83
C SER A 51 -15.77 23.53 -9.95
N SER A 52 -16.21 22.27 -9.84
CA SER A 52 -17.64 21.95 -9.84
C SER A 52 -18.32 22.41 -8.56
N GLU A 53 -17.66 22.24 -7.40
CA GLU A 53 -18.12 22.77 -6.13
C GLU A 53 -18.27 24.30 -6.15
N LEU A 54 -17.27 25.00 -6.70
CA LEU A 54 -17.34 26.46 -6.88
C LEU A 54 -18.50 26.88 -7.78
N SER A 55 -18.77 26.13 -8.86
CA SER A 55 -19.92 26.39 -9.73
C SER A 55 -21.23 26.21 -9.00
N ASN A 56 -21.35 25.19 -8.15
CA ASN A 56 -22.56 24.95 -7.36
C ASN A 56 -22.79 26.08 -6.35
N LEU A 57 -21.74 26.56 -5.66
CA LEU A 57 -21.85 27.70 -4.74
C LEU A 57 -22.26 28.98 -5.46
N LYS A 58 -21.71 29.24 -6.67
CA LYS A 58 -22.10 30.40 -7.48
C LYS A 58 -23.57 30.32 -7.91
N ASN A 59 -24.05 29.14 -8.29
CA ASN A 59 -25.46 28.91 -8.59
C ASN A 59 -26.36 29.10 -7.36
N GLU A 60 -25.91 28.68 -6.16
CA GLU A 60 -26.66 28.90 -4.93
C GLU A 60 -26.83 30.39 -4.62
N ILE A 61 -25.79 31.22 -4.83
CA ILE A 61 -25.91 32.68 -4.70
C ILE A 61 -26.92 33.24 -5.69
N ASN A 62 -26.84 32.85 -6.97
CA ASN A 62 -27.77 33.35 -7.99
C ASN A 62 -29.22 32.99 -7.65
N ASN A 63 -29.47 31.79 -7.12
CA ASN A 63 -30.80 31.38 -6.68
C ASN A 63 -31.28 32.22 -5.49
N LEU A 64 -30.40 32.58 -4.55
CA LEU A 64 -30.75 33.49 -3.46
C LEU A 64 -31.11 34.89 -3.95
N ASP A 65 -30.42 35.39 -4.97
CA ASP A 65 -30.71 36.70 -5.56
C ASP A 65 -32.09 36.70 -6.26
N ILE A 66 -32.48 35.59 -6.88
CA ILE A 66 -33.83 35.42 -7.45
C ILE A 66 -34.90 35.41 -6.34
N LEU A 67 -34.65 34.70 -5.24
CA LEU A 67 -35.58 34.58 -4.11
C LEU A 67 -35.75 35.90 -3.33
N GLU A 68 -34.70 36.73 -3.23
CA GLU A 68 -34.80 38.04 -2.59
C GLU A 68 -35.69 39.01 -3.38
N ASN A 69 -35.76 38.84 -4.70
CA ASN A 69 -36.58 39.66 -5.59
C ASN A 69 -38.03 39.17 -5.73
N SER A 70 -38.35 37.98 -5.23
CA SER A 70 -39.73 37.50 -5.18
C SER A 70 -40.43 38.01 -3.92
N ASP A 71 -41.55 38.72 -4.06
CA ASP A 71 -42.41 39.13 -2.94
C ASP A 71 -43.18 37.95 -2.29
N ASP A 72 -42.92 36.71 -2.71
CA ASP A 72 -43.60 35.50 -2.25
C ASP A 72 -42.83 34.82 -1.11
N PRO A 73 -43.43 34.60 0.08
CA PRO A 73 -42.81 33.88 1.19
C PRO A 73 -42.65 32.36 0.96
N LEU A 74 -42.50 31.92 -0.29
CA LEU A 74 -42.38 30.51 -0.70
C LEU A 74 -41.09 29.84 -0.17
N TYR A 75 -40.09 30.60 0.27
CA TYR A 75 -38.81 30.09 0.77
C TYR A 75 -38.82 29.66 2.24
N ILE A 76 -39.86 30.01 3.01
CA ILE A 76 -39.97 29.64 4.42
C ILE A 76 -40.60 28.25 4.53
N ASN A 77 -39.77 27.22 4.35
CA ASN A 77 -40.17 25.85 4.63
C ASN A 77 -40.08 25.55 6.15
N TYR A 78 -40.63 24.41 6.56
CA TYR A 78 -40.66 23.98 7.96
C TYR A 78 -39.26 23.98 8.60
N ASP A 79 -38.26 23.39 7.94
CA ASP A 79 -36.91 23.25 8.50
C ASP A 79 -36.21 24.60 8.69
N PHE A 80 -36.33 25.50 7.70
CA PHE A 80 -35.82 26.85 7.79
C PHE A 80 -36.50 27.61 8.94
N TRP A 81 -37.83 27.58 8.98
CA TRP A 81 -38.60 28.22 10.04
C TRP A 81 -38.21 27.69 11.43
N LEU A 82 -38.13 26.37 11.60
CA LEU A 82 -37.80 25.75 12.87
C LEU A 82 -36.40 26.17 13.35
N LYS A 83 -35.42 26.14 12.44
CA LYS A 83 -34.01 26.39 12.75
C LYS A 83 -33.68 27.88 12.91
N GLU A 84 -34.22 28.75 12.06
CA GLU A 84 -33.84 30.16 12.02
C GLU A 84 -34.85 31.06 12.73
N CYS A 85 -36.12 30.66 12.84
CA CYS A 85 -37.15 31.44 13.53
C CYS A 85 -37.51 30.85 14.90
N ALA A 86 -38.07 29.64 14.94
CA ALA A 86 -38.62 29.05 16.17
C ALA A 86 -37.54 28.82 17.24
N LYS A 87 -36.36 28.31 16.85
CA LYS A 87 -35.18 28.19 17.73
C LYS A 87 -34.80 29.53 18.37
N VAL A 88 -34.74 30.58 17.56
CA VAL A 88 -34.31 31.93 17.98
C VAL A 88 -35.36 32.51 18.94
N ALA A 89 -36.64 32.42 18.60
CA ALA A 89 -37.73 32.79 19.50
C ALA A 89 -37.69 32.02 20.84
N ASN A 90 -37.48 30.70 20.81
CA ASN A 90 -37.38 29.86 22.01
C ASN A 90 -36.23 30.29 22.93
N ILE A 91 -35.05 30.62 22.38
CA ILE A 91 -33.93 31.18 23.16
C ILE A 91 -34.32 32.52 23.81
N SER A 92 -35.00 33.41 23.07
CA SER A 92 -35.48 34.68 23.62
C SER A 92 -36.43 34.49 24.81
N ILE A 93 -37.33 33.50 24.70
CA ILE A 93 -38.29 33.17 25.75
C ILE A 93 -37.59 32.62 26.99
N TYR A 94 -36.63 31.70 26.84
CA TYR A 94 -35.89 31.16 27.98
C TYR A 94 -35.10 32.24 28.73
N ASN A 95 -34.50 33.18 28.00
CA ASN A 95 -33.80 34.32 28.60
C ASN A 95 -34.75 35.21 29.41
N GLU A 96 -35.89 35.60 28.84
CA GLU A 96 -36.84 36.51 29.49
C GLU A 96 -37.54 35.84 30.69
N PHE A 97 -37.99 34.60 30.52
CA PHE A 97 -38.78 33.89 31.52
C PHE A 97 -37.94 33.06 32.50
N ASN A 98 -36.64 33.37 32.62
CA ASN A 98 -35.70 32.73 33.54
C ASN A 98 -35.78 31.20 33.49
N ASN A 99 -35.57 30.63 32.30
CA ASN A 99 -35.72 29.19 32.02
C ASN A 99 -37.06 28.62 32.49
N LEU A 100 -38.14 29.34 32.16
CA LEU A 100 -39.54 28.99 32.47
C LEU A 100 -39.94 29.05 33.95
N LYS A 101 -39.02 29.36 34.87
CA LYS A 101 -39.33 29.47 36.32
C LYS A 101 -40.36 30.54 36.61
N THR A 102 -40.39 31.61 35.80
CA THR A 102 -41.35 32.72 35.96
C THR A 102 -42.81 32.25 35.87
N LEU A 103 -43.10 31.22 35.06
CA LEU A 103 -44.46 30.67 34.91
C LEU A 103 -44.99 30.07 36.22
N SER A 104 -44.08 29.57 37.06
CA SER A 104 -44.43 28.92 38.33
C SER A 104 -44.55 29.90 39.50
N LEU A 105 -43.96 31.10 39.37
CA LEU A 105 -43.86 32.10 40.44
C LEU A 105 -44.95 33.18 40.35
N LYS A 106 -45.50 33.42 39.15
CA LYS A 106 -46.49 34.48 38.91
C LYS A 106 -47.89 33.91 38.76
N SER A 107 -48.89 34.71 39.12
CA SER A 107 -50.31 34.41 38.84
C SER A 107 -50.62 34.51 37.35
N GLN A 108 -51.67 33.83 36.87
CA GLN A 108 -52.08 33.92 35.47
C GLN A 108 -52.38 35.37 35.04
N LYS A 109 -52.95 36.20 35.91
CA LYS A 109 -53.18 37.63 35.63
C LYS A 109 -51.88 38.39 35.35
N GLN A 110 -50.82 38.11 36.12
CA GLN A 110 -49.50 38.72 35.89
C GLN A 110 -48.82 38.19 34.63
N LEU A 111 -49.01 36.90 34.31
CA LEU A 111 -48.49 36.29 33.08
C LEU A 111 -49.22 36.83 31.84
N ASN A 112 -50.53 37.09 31.92
CA ASN A 112 -51.29 37.72 30.84
C ASN A 112 -50.78 39.14 30.53
N GLU A 113 -50.42 39.93 31.56
CA GLU A 113 -49.81 41.24 31.34
C GLU A 113 -48.41 41.11 30.70
N LEU A 114 -47.59 40.16 31.16
CA LEU A 114 -46.29 39.88 30.54
C LEU A 114 -46.43 39.43 29.08
N SER A 115 -47.41 38.58 28.77
CA SER A 115 -47.75 38.12 27.43
C SER A 115 -48.12 39.26 26.48
N LYS A 116 -48.73 40.34 26.98
CA LYS A 116 -49.06 41.53 26.17
C LYS A 116 -47.86 42.44 25.93
N THR A 117 -46.95 42.53 26.91
CA THR A 117 -45.82 43.45 26.85
C THR A 117 -44.57 42.84 26.19
N PHE A 118 -44.39 41.53 26.32
CA PHE A 118 -43.22 40.83 25.82
C PHE A 118 -43.25 40.75 24.30
N LYS A 119 -42.11 41.07 23.68
CA LYS A 119 -41.88 40.95 22.25
C LYS A 119 -40.74 39.98 22.01
N LEU A 120 -40.88 39.11 21.01
CA LEU A 120 -39.82 38.19 20.62
C LEU A 120 -38.72 38.95 19.89
N THR A 121 -37.77 39.54 20.63
CA THR A 121 -36.69 40.34 20.08
C THR A 121 -35.31 39.75 20.30
N ILE A 122 -34.54 39.58 19.23
CA ILE A 122 -33.11 39.25 19.31
C ILE A 122 -32.32 40.19 18.41
N LYS A 123 -31.31 40.87 18.97
CA LYS A 123 -30.45 41.84 18.26
C LYS A 123 -31.29 42.86 17.46
N ASP A 124 -32.28 43.46 18.12
CA ASP A 124 -33.20 44.47 17.57
C ASP A 124 -34.16 43.99 16.45
N LEU A 125 -34.22 42.69 16.19
CA LEU A 125 -35.14 42.08 15.23
C LEU A 125 -36.34 41.44 15.92
N GLN A 126 -37.55 41.72 15.43
CA GLN A 126 -38.83 41.26 16.01
C GLN A 126 -39.39 40.05 15.26
N TYR A 127 -39.60 38.95 15.98
CA TYR A 127 -40.02 37.64 15.44
C TYR A 127 -41.50 37.33 15.67
N ASP A 128 -42.27 38.22 16.32
CA ASP A 128 -43.67 37.99 16.73
C ASP A 128 -44.63 37.65 15.58
N ASP A 129 -44.29 38.09 14.37
CA ASP A 129 -45.05 37.82 13.14
C ASP A 129 -44.71 36.46 12.52
N LEU A 130 -43.50 35.92 12.80
CA LEU A 130 -42.98 34.68 12.23
C LEU A 130 -43.17 33.48 13.14
N VAL A 131 -43.24 33.72 14.46
CA VAL A 131 -43.35 32.67 15.47
C VAL A 131 -44.42 33.06 16.47
N LYS A 132 -45.48 32.28 16.49
CA LYS A 132 -46.41 32.23 17.61
C LYS A 132 -46.02 31.10 18.55
N TYR A 133 -46.25 31.29 19.84
CA TYR A 133 -45.91 30.28 20.84
C TYR A 133 -46.91 30.23 21.97
N ILE A 134 -47.02 29.05 22.59
CA ILE A 134 -47.68 28.84 23.88
C ILE A 134 -46.76 27.94 24.72
N ILE A 135 -46.51 28.35 25.97
CA ILE A 135 -45.82 27.52 26.96
C ILE A 135 -46.71 27.37 28.19
N ILE A 136 -46.90 26.14 28.65
CA ILE A 136 -47.81 25.78 29.74
C ILE A 136 -47.01 25.08 30.85
N ASP A 137 -47.17 25.53 32.10
CA ASP A 137 -46.74 24.80 33.29
C ASP A 137 -47.87 23.84 33.71
N LYS A 138 -47.66 22.53 33.49
CA LYS A 138 -48.66 21.47 33.78
C LYS A 138 -49.09 21.47 35.25
N SER A 139 -48.18 21.79 36.17
CA SER A 139 -48.41 21.69 37.61
C SER A 139 -49.18 22.87 38.16
N LYS A 140 -48.89 24.09 37.67
CA LYS A 140 -49.51 25.34 38.13
C LYS A 140 -50.71 25.74 37.29
N LYS A 141 -50.93 25.10 36.14
CA LYS A 141 -51.99 25.43 35.17
C LYS A 141 -51.89 26.89 34.73
N THR A 142 -50.66 27.35 34.58
CA THR A 142 -50.33 28.70 34.12
C THR A 142 -49.70 28.63 32.74
N PHE A 143 -49.87 29.67 31.94
CA PHE A 143 -49.31 29.73 30.59
C PHE A 143 -48.85 31.12 30.20
N VAL A 144 -47.97 31.16 29.20
CA VAL A 144 -47.54 32.37 28.49
C VAL A 144 -47.67 32.12 27.00
N THR A 145 -48.14 33.13 26.28
CA THR A 145 -48.34 33.11 24.83
C THR A 145 -48.15 34.49 24.22
N ASN A 146 -47.82 34.57 22.92
CA ASN A 146 -47.96 35.80 22.13
C ASN A 146 -49.18 35.78 21.18
N ASP A 147 -50.06 34.79 21.35
CA ASP A 147 -51.38 34.69 20.72
C ASP A 147 -52.42 35.40 21.60
N ILE A 148 -52.30 36.73 21.65
CA ILE A 148 -53.01 37.59 22.61
C ILE A 148 -54.53 37.57 22.38
N GLU A 149 -54.97 37.38 21.13
CA GLU A 149 -56.38 37.38 20.73
C GLU A 149 -57.17 36.23 21.38
N ASP A 150 -56.50 35.10 21.65
CA ASP A 150 -57.13 33.89 22.19
C ASP A 150 -56.78 33.59 23.65
N LEU A 151 -56.32 34.58 24.41
CA LEU A 151 -56.00 34.41 25.85
C LEU A 151 -57.15 33.76 26.64
N ILE A 152 -58.38 34.22 26.44
CA ILE A 152 -59.57 33.71 27.14
C ILE A 152 -59.86 32.26 26.74
N LEU A 153 -59.70 31.94 25.45
CA LEU A 153 -59.92 30.60 24.91
C LEU A 153 -58.87 29.60 25.42
N ILE A 154 -57.60 30.02 25.47
CA ILE A 154 -56.50 29.22 26.01
C ILE A 154 -56.70 28.98 27.50
N GLU A 155 -57.05 30.01 28.27
CA GLU A 155 -57.29 29.89 29.72
C GLU A 155 -58.44 28.92 30.04
N LYS A 156 -59.53 28.95 29.25
CA LYS A 156 -60.66 28.02 29.41
C LYS A 156 -60.30 26.56 29.11
N ASN A 157 -59.35 26.31 28.20
CA ASN A 157 -58.98 24.98 27.72
C ASN A 157 -57.63 24.46 28.24
N ILE A 158 -56.98 25.17 29.17
CA ILE A 158 -55.64 24.83 29.67
C ILE A 158 -55.52 23.41 30.21
N GLU A 159 -56.57 22.90 30.86
CA GLU A 159 -56.62 21.54 31.39
C GLU A 159 -56.54 20.48 30.29
N LYS A 160 -57.10 20.77 29.11
CA LYS A 160 -57.03 19.89 27.95
C LYS A 160 -55.70 20.04 27.23
N TYR A 161 -55.18 21.26 27.13
CA TYR A 161 -53.95 21.56 26.38
C TYR A 161 -52.67 21.08 27.05
N LYS A 162 -52.67 20.89 28.38
CA LYS A 162 -51.52 20.36 29.11
C LYS A 162 -51.31 18.85 28.91
N GLU A 163 -52.33 18.13 28.43
CA GLU A 163 -52.33 16.67 28.26
C GLU A 163 -52.07 16.28 26.80
N GLU A 164 -51.42 15.13 26.59
CA GLU A 164 -51.15 14.59 25.26
C GLU A 164 -52.40 13.87 24.67
N ASN A 165 -53.53 14.58 24.65
CA ASN A 165 -54.82 14.09 24.17
C ASN A 165 -55.19 14.63 22.77
N GLY A 166 -54.30 15.44 22.16
CA GLY A 166 -54.46 16.02 20.83
C GLY A 166 -55.23 17.34 20.76
N GLU A 167 -55.76 17.86 21.86
CA GLU A 167 -56.53 19.12 21.85
C GLU A 167 -55.64 20.34 21.56
N LEU A 168 -54.43 20.39 22.11
CA LEU A 168 -53.44 21.42 21.78
C LEU A 168 -53.02 21.35 20.31
N PHE A 169 -52.87 20.14 19.77
CA PHE A 169 -52.57 19.95 18.34
C PHE A 169 -53.69 20.49 17.44
N LYS A 170 -54.96 20.21 17.77
CA LYS A 170 -56.11 20.73 17.00
C LYS A 170 -56.13 22.26 16.99
N TYR A 171 -55.88 22.88 18.15
CA TYR A 171 -55.77 24.33 18.27
C TYR A 171 -54.69 24.89 17.34
N ILE A 172 -53.47 24.35 17.43
CA ILE A 172 -52.32 24.88 16.68
C ILE A 172 -52.44 24.60 15.18
N SER A 173 -52.82 23.39 14.78
CA SER A 173 -52.96 23.01 13.36
C SER A 173 -54.06 23.81 12.64
N SER A 174 -55.06 24.31 13.36
CA SER A 174 -56.07 25.21 12.78
C SER A 174 -55.50 26.59 12.39
N LYS A 175 -54.47 27.05 13.12
CA LYS A 175 -53.89 28.41 13.00
C LYS A 175 -52.51 28.45 12.35
N GLY A 176 -51.79 27.34 12.36
CA GLY A 176 -50.40 27.24 11.93
C GLY A 176 -50.28 26.57 10.56
N LYS A 177 -49.46 27.16 9.67
CA LYS A 177 -49.00 26.47 8.46
C LYS A 177 -47.96 25.39 8.79
N TRP A 178 -47.06 25.74 9.72
CA TRP A 178 -45.97 24.91 10.24
C TRP A 178 -46.05 24.95 11.76
N TYR A 179 -45.79 23.85 12.45
CA TYR A 179 -45.82 23.84 13.92
C TYR A 179 -44.90 22.79 14.53
N HIS A 180 -44.43 23.07 15.74
CA HIS A 180 -43.62 22.19 16.56
C HIS A 180 -44.21 22.13 17.97
N ILE A 181 -44.58 20.94 18.43
CA ILE A 181 -45.23 20.71 19.72
C ILE A 181 -44.40 19.72 20.50
N THR A 182 -44.20 19.98 21.78
CA THR A 182 -43.55 19.05 22.69
C THR A 182 -44.18 19.11 24.08
N TYR A 183 -44.33 17.95 24.71
CA TYR A 183 -44.80 17.84 26.09
C TYR A 183 -43.62 17.66 27.07
N ASP A 184 -42.40 17.92 26.63
CA ASP A 184 -41.18 17.96 27.42
C ASP A 184 -40.26 19.03 26.83
N SER A 185 -39.77 19.98 27.63
CA SER A 185 -38.86 21.04 27.14
C SER A 185 -37.58 20.51 26.49
N ASN A 186 -37.21 19.24 26.71
CA ASN A 186 -36.12 18.57 25.96
C ASN A 186 -36.44 18.40 24.46
N GLY A 187 -37.71 18.47 24.08
CA GLY A 187 -38.13 18.47 22.68
C GLY A 187 -38.17 19.87 22.06
N SER A 188 -37.85 20.96 22.79
CA SER A 188 -37.99 22.33 22.29
C SER A 188 -37.06 22.65 21.10
N PRO A 189 -37.43 23.63 20.23
CA PRO A 189 -36.62 23.98 19.05
C PRO A 189 -35.16 24.36 19.37
N ALA A 190 -34.89 24.98 20.52
CA ALA A 190 -33.52 25.30 20.91
C ALA A 190 -32.77 24.11 21.50
N TYR A 191 -33.42 23.16 22.17
CA TYR A 191 -32.73 22.07 22.90
C TYR A 191 -31.68 21.33 22.07
N LYS A 192 -32.00 21.00 20.81
CA LYS A 192 -31.07 20.32 19.88
C LYS A 192 -29.79 21.11 19.60
N TYR A 193 -29.83 22.44 19.74
CA TYR A 193 -28.73 23.37 19.48
C TYR A 193 -28.12 23.97 20.77
N LEU A 194 -28.62 23.56 21.95
CA LEU A 194 -28.28 24.14 23.25
C LEU A 194 -27.14 23.42 24.00
N LYS A 195 -26.47 22.42 23.41
CA LYS A 195 -25.34 21.68 24.07
C LYS A 195 -24.19 22.58 24.59
N ASN A 196 -24.11 23.85 24.17
CA ASN A 196 -23.07 24.81 24.58
C ASN A 196 -23.58 25.99 25.42
N TYR A 197 -24.88 26.06 25.77
CA TYR A 197 -25.44 27.17 26.56
C TYR A 197 -26.02 26.66 27.89
N SER A 198 -25.70 27.34 28.99
CA SER A 198 -26.06 27.00 30.36
C SER A 198 -27.52 27.33 30.72
N PHE A 199 -28.49 26.81 29.96
CA PHE A 199 -29.90 26.90 30.30
C PHE A 199 -30.36 25.60 30.95
N ASN A 200 -30.43 25.59 32.28
CA ASN A 200 -30.75 24.40 33.07
C ASN A 200 -32.22 24.44 33.49
N ILE A 201 -33.10 23.80 32.70
CA ILE A 201 -34.51 23.59 33.06
C ILE A 201 -34.53 22.40 34.04
N THR A 202 -34.82 22.67 35.30
CA THR A 202 -34.69 21.69 36.40
C THR A 202 -35.69 20.53 36.32
N ASP A 203 -36.83 20.73 35.63
CA ASP A 203 -37.85 19.71 35.40
C ASP A 203 -38.49 19.95 34.02
N SER A 204 -37.87 19.41 32.98
CA SER A 204 -38.27 19.64 31.59
C SER A 204 -39.64 19.01 31.26
N SER A 205 -39.99 17.91 31.94
CA SER A 205 -41.25 17.19 31.77
C SER A 205 -42.47 17.97 32.26
N ARG A 206 -42.25 19.01 33.06
CA ARG A 206 -43.29 19.87 33.64
C ARG A 206 -43.96 20.78 32.63
N TYR A 207 -43.29 21.08 31.52
CA TYR A 207 -43.75 22.09 30.58
C TYR A 207 -44.28 21.47 29.29
N VAL A 208 -45.27 22.11 28.71
CA VAL A 208 -45.71 21.87 27.33
C VAL A 208 -45.35 23.10 26.53
N GLU A 209 -44.72 22.91 25.38
CA GLU A 209 -44.33 23.99 24.49
C GLU A 209 -44.85 23.75 23.09
N ALA A 210 -45.37 24.82 22.51
CA ALA A 210 -45.89 24.84 21.16
C ALA A 210 -45.40 26.08 20.44
N TYR A 211 -44.94 25.92 19.21
CA TYR A 211 -44.52 26.99 18.32
C TYR A 211 -45.18 26.79 16.96
N TRP A 212 -45.61 27.86 16.30
CA TRP A 212 -46.15 27.78 14.94
C TRP A 212 -45.93 29.02 14.09
N PHE A 213 -45.91 28.80 12.78
CA PHE A 213 -45.92 29.85 11.77
C PHE A 213 -47.38 30.19 11.40
N PRO A 214 -47.83 31.45 11.51
CA PRO A 214 -49.22 31.82 11.22
C PRO A 214 -49.68 31.42 9.81
N LYS A 215 -50.88 30.85 9.70
CA LYS A 215 -51.47 30.43 8.43
C LYS A 215 -51.84 31.61 7.53
N GLU A 216 -52.35 32.69 8.13
CA GLU A 216 -52.67 33.96 7.45
C GLU A 216 -51.54 34.99 7.57
N TYR A 217 -50.28 34.54 7.47
CA TYR A 217 -49.12 35.41 7.58
C TYR A 217 -49.11 36.47 6.47
N LYS A 218 -49.00 37.75 6.88
CA LYS A 218 -48.74 38.89 5.99
C LYS A 218 -47.37 39.47 6.30
N ILE A 219 -46.58 39.77 5.27
CA ILE A 219 -45.27 40.38 5.44
C ILE A 219 -45.44 41.77 6.05
N THR A 220 -44.85 41.98 7.22
CA THR A 220 -44.77 43.29 7.89
C THR A 220 -43.38 43.89 7.67
N LYS A 221 -43.21 45.18 7.97
CA LYS A 221 -41.88 45.83 7.93
C LYS A 221 -40.89 45.13 8.88
N GLN A 222 -41.37 44.64 10.03
CA GLN A 222 -40.54 44.00 11.05
C GLN A 222 -40.09 42.60 10.60
N SER A 223 -41.02 41.79 10.09
CA SER A 223 -40.70 40.46 9.59
C SER A 223 -39.82 40.50 8.33
N LYS A 224 -39.99 41.53 7.47
CA LYS A 224 -39.09 41.77 6.32
C LYS A 224 -37.64 42.00 6.76
N ASN A 225 -37.41 42.76 7.83
CA ASN A 225 -36.07 43.01 8.37
C ASN A 225 -35.40 41.73 8.90
N VAL A 226 -36.17 40.85 9.55
CA VAL A 226 -35.69 39.55 10.03
C VAL A 226 -35.24 38.69 8.85
N LEU A 227 -36.12 38.53 7.86
CA LEU A 227 -35.87 37.75 6.65
C LEU A 227 -34.68 38.29 5.86
N SER A 228 -34.59 39.62 5.67
CA SER A 228 -33.45 40.24 4.98
C SER A 228 -32.13 40.01 5.72
N ASN A 229 -32.13 40.06 7.05
CA ASN A 229 -30.92 39.76 7.83
C ASN A 229 -30.49 38.29 7.68
N PHE A 230 -31.43 37.35 7.65
CA PHE A 230 -31.11 35.95 7.37
C PHE A 230 -30.55 35.74 5.97
N MET A 231 -31.17 36.36 4.95
CA MET A 231 -30.69 36.29 3.58
C MET A 231 -29.28 36.87 3.46
N LEU A 232 -29.01 38.00 4.12
CA LEU A 232 -27.70 38.64 4.16
C LEU A 232 -26.65 37.74 4.85
N ASN A 233 -27.00 37.12 5.98
CA ASN A 233 -26.10 36.19 6.68
C ASN A 233 -25.81 34.95 5.84
N LYS A 234 -26.82 34.37 5.19
CA LYS A 234 -26.65 33.22 4.30
C LYS A 234 -25.76 33.60 3.10
N ARG A 235 -26.01 34.75 2.48
CA ARG A 235 -25.19 35.30 1.39
C ARG A 235 -23.73 35.48 1.82
N ASN A 236 -23.48 36.09 2.97
CA ASN A 236 -22.12 36.29 3.47
C ASN A 236 -21.40 34.96 3.73
N SER A 237 -22.10 33.97 4.29
CA SER A 237 -21.56 32.63 4.48
C SER A 237 -21.15 31.97 3.16
N ILE A 238 -22.02 32.01 2.14
CA ILE A 238 -21.72 31.43 0.82
C ILE A 238 -20.60 32.21 0.12
N LYS A 239 -20.58 33.55 0.20
CA LYS A 239 -19.47 34.36 -0.34
C LYS A 239 -18.13 34.01 0.30
N ASN A 240 -18.09 33.79 1.62
CA ASN A 240 -16.89 33.34 2.30
C ASN A 240 -16.44 31.97 1.78
N ASN A 241 -17.37 31.02 1.62
CA ASN A 241 -17.07 29.71 1.06
C ASN A 241 -16.53 29.81 -0.38
N ILE A 242 -17.11 30.66 -1.22
CA ILE A 242 -16.61 30.95 -2.57
C ILE A 242 -15.18 31.49 -2.53
N ASN A 243 -14.90 32.50 -1.71
CA ASN A 243 -13.56 33.07 -1.58
C ASN A 243 -12.54 32.02 -1.15
N THR A 244 -12.89 31.16 -0.18
CA THR A 244 -12.02 30.06 0.24
C THR A 244 -11.78 29.05 -0.89
N ALA A 245 -12.82 28.65 -1.61
CA ALA A 245 -12.73 27.73 -2.74
C ALA A 245 -11.88 28.30 -3.88
N GLU A 246 -12.04 29.59 -4.21
CA GLU A 246 -11.22 30.30 -5.21
C GLU A 246 -9.75 30.35 -4.80
N MET A 247 -9.45 30.63 -3.53
CA MET A 247 -8.08 30.59 -2.99
C MET A 247 -7.47 29.19 -3.07
N HIS A 248 -8.21 28.14 -2.69
CA HIS A 248 -7.75 26.75 -2.83
C HIS A 248 -7.50 26.39 -4.30
N LEU A 249 -8.37 26.80 -5.21
CA LEU A 249 -8.25 26.52 -6.64
C LEU A 249 -7.04 27.26 -7.25
N LEU A 250 -6.79 28.50 -6.85
CA LEU A 250 -5.59 29.26 -7.24
C LEU A 250 -4.31 28.58 -6.75
N ASN A 251 -4.27 28.15 -5.49
CA ASN A 251 -3.12 27.45 -4.92
C ASN A 251 -2.86 26.11 -5.60
N ASN A 252 -3.92 25.34 -5.88
CA ASN A 252 -3.81 24.06 -6.59
C ASN A 252 -3.34 24.26 -8.04
N LYS A 253 -3.83 25.29 -8.75
CA LYS A 253 -3.33 25.66 -10.08
C LYS A 253 -1.85 26.06 -10.07
N LYS A 254 -1.41 26.84 -9.07
CA LYS A 254 0.01 27.19 -8.89
C LYS A 254 0.87 25.95 -8.64
N SER A 255 0.41 25.05 -7.78
CA SER A 255 1.07 23.77 -7.51
C SER A 255 1.19 22.92 -8.78
N LEU A 256 0.10 22.79 -9.55
CA LEU A 256 0.09 22.07 -10.83
C LEU A 256 1.13 22.63 -11.81
N ASN A 257 1.17 23.96 -11.98
CA ASN A 257 2.15 24.61 -12.87
C ASN A 257 3.59 24.35 -12.41
N LEU A 258 3.85 24.34 -11.10
CA LEU A 258 5.17 24.01 -10.54
C LEU A 258 5.59 22.57 -10.88
N HIS A 259 4.68 21.61 -10.74
CA HIS A 259 4.95 20.21 -11.09
C HIS A 259 5.18 20.02 -12.60
N ILE A 260 4.40 20.69 -13.45
CA ILE A 260 4.60 20.69 -14.91
C ILE A 260 5.99 21.27 -15.27
N ALA A 261 6.37 22.39 -14.64
CA ALA A 261 7.68 23.00 -14.87
C ALA A 261 8.82 22.06 -14.46
N LYS A 262 8.70 21.39 -13.30
CA LYS A 262 9.67 20.37 -12.84
C LYS A 262 9.82 19.23 -13.84
N LEU A 263 8.72 18.70 -14.37
CA LEU A 263 8.74 17.68 -15.43
C LEU A 263 9.49 18.16 -16.68
N GLY A 264 9.25 19.40 -17.11
CA GLY A 264 9.96 20.00 -18.24
C GLY A 264 11.47 20.00 -18.04
N VAL A 265 11.95 20.37 -16.85
CA VAL A 265 13.38 20.34 -16.50
C VAL A 265 13.93 18.92 -16.52
N ILE A 266 13.20 17.94 -15.97
CA ILE A 266 13.64 16.54 -15.95
C ILE A 266 13.75 15.98 -17.36
N ILE A 267 12.79 16.28 -18.24
CA ILE A 267 12.81 15.84 -19.64
C ILE A 267 14.02 16.43 -20.37
N LEU A 268 14.32 17.72 -20.17
CA LEU A 268 15.51 18.35 -20.73
C LEU A 268 16.81 17.70 -20.23
N LEU A 269 16.88 17.35 -18.95
CA LEU A 269 18.03 16.61 -18.40
C LEU A 269 18.18 15.24 -19.06
N ILE A 270 17.10 14.46 -19.21
CA ILE A 270 17.13 13.16 -19.88
C ILE A 270 17.62 13.33 -21.33
N LEU A 271 17.08 14.30 -22.07
CA LEU A 271 17.51 14.58 -23.45
C LEU A 271 18.99 14.96 -23.54
N SER A 272 19.49 15.76 -22.59
CA SER A 272 20.91 16.12 -22.53
C SER A 272 21.82 14.91 -22.29
N ILE A 273 21.41 13.99 -21.41
CA ILE A 273 22.15 12.76 -21.12
C ILE A 273 22.11 11.83 -22.34
N LEU A 274 20.96 11.68 -22.99
CA LEU A 274 20.82 10.89 -24.22
C LEU A 274 21.69 11.45 -25.34
N TYR A 275 21.78 12.77 -25.48
CA TYR A 275 22.66 13.41 -26.46
C TYR A 275 24.15 13.14 -26.16
N ILE A 276 24.56 13.20 -24.90
CA ILE A 276 25.93 12.83 -24.47
C ILE A 276 26.21 11.36 -24.79
N LEU A 277 25.27 10.46 -24.49
CA LEU A 277 25.38 9.04 -24.79
C LEU A 277 25.42 8.76 -26.30
N PHE A 278 24.66 9.50 -27.11
CA PHE A 278 24.68 9.37 -28.56
C PHE A 278 26.02 9.80 -29.18
N LYS A 279 26.66 10.83 -28.62
CA LYS A 279 28.01 11.24 -29.03
C LYS A 279 29.11 10.25 -28.62
N LEU A 280 28.85 9.39 -27.64
CA LEU A 280 29.77 8.33 -27.24
C LEU A 280 29.54 7.11 -28.13
N ASP A 281 30.60 6.61 -28.76
CA ASP A 281 30.52 5.48 -29.69
C ASP A 281 29.90 4.22 -29.00
N LEU A 282 28.83 3.67 -29.58
CA LEU A 282 28.08 2.51 -29.06
C LEU A 282 28.98 1.29 -28.83
N LYS A 283 30.02 1.14 -29.66
CA LYS A 283 30.98 0.04 -29.55
C LYS A 283 31.84 0.17 -28.29
N ASN A 284 32.32 1.39 -28.01
CA ASN A 284 33.03 1.71 -26.78
C ASN A 284 32.15 1.56 -25.54
N ILE A 285 30.85 1.85 -25.62
CA ILE A 285 29.93 1.67 -24.48
C ILE A 285 29.79 0.19 -24.10
N ILE A 286 29.66 -0.72 -25.08
CA ILE A 286 29.54 -2.16 -24.81
C ILE A 286 30.84 -2.73 -24.23
N GLU A 287 31.99 -2.30 -24.75
CA GLU A 287 33.30 -2.71 -24.26
C GLU A 287 33.59 -2.16 -22.85
N ASN A 288 33.24 -0.89 -22.61
CA ASN A 288 33.28 -0.28 -21.29
C ASN A 288 32.29 -0.93 -20.30
N PHE A 289 31.14 -1.44 -20.76
CA PHE A 289 30.23 -2.19 -19.91
C PHE A 289 30.85 -3.48 -19.39
N LYS A 290 31.61 -4.19 -20.23
CA LYS A 290 32.36 -5.39 -19.82
C LYS A 290 33.52 -5.06 -18.89
N ASN A 291 34.12 -3.88 -19.02
CA ASN A 291 35.25 -3.45 -18.18
C ASN A 291 34.83 -2.61 -16.96
N GLY A 292 33.55 -2.23 -16.87
CA GLY A 292 33.05 -1.33 -15.83
C GLY A 292 33.07 -1.94 -14.44
N TYR A 293 33.26 -1.09 -13.42
CA TYR A 293 33.27 -1.50 -12.01
C TYR A 293 32.02 -2.27 -11.59
N LEU A 294 30.84 -1.99 -12.15
CA LEU A 294 29.62 -2.75 -11.83
C LEU A 294 29.65 -4.16 -12.39
N TYR A 295 30.01 -4.35 -13.66
CA TYR A 295 30.16 -5.70 -14.23
C TYR A 295 31.27 -6.47 -13.50
N SER A 296 32.39 -5.82 -13.21
CA SER A 296 33.44 -6.40 -12.38
C SER A 296 32.91 -6.76 -10.98
N SER A 297 32.17 -5.88 -10.31
CA SER A 297 31.58 -6.17 -9.00
C SER A 297 30.57 -7.33 -9.06
N PHE A 298 29.72 -7.38 -10.08
CA PHE A 298 28.79 -8.49 -10.31
C PHE A 298 29.51 -9.81 -10.55
N THR A 299 30.57 -9.81 -11.37
CA THR A 299 31.40 -10.99 -11.62
C THR A 299 32.17 -11.40 -10.36
N TYR A 300 32.65 -10.46 -9.55
CA TYR A 300 33.21 -10.72 -8.23
C TYR A 300 32.19 -11.37 -7.30
N ILE A 301 30.95 -10.88 -7.23
CA ILE A 301 29.88 -11.46 -6.40
C ILE A 301 29.55 -12.88 -6.88
N ILE A 302 29.42 -13.09 -8.19
CA ILE A 302 29.15 -14.42 -8.76
C ILE A 302 30.30 -15.37 -8.45
N ASN A 303 31.55 -14.97 -8.70
CA ASN A 303 32.73 -15.79 -8.45
C ASN A 303 32.93 -16.06 -6.95
N TRP A 304 32.64 -15.08 -6.10
CA TRP A 304 32.62 -15.23 -4.65
C TRP A 304 31.58 -16.26 -4.23
N PHE A 305 30.38 -16.20 -4.79
CA PHE A 305 29.31 -17.16 -4.52
C PHE A 305 29.67 -18.57 -5.02
N GLU A 306 30.24 -18.69 -6.22
CA GLU A 306 30.71 -19.96 -6.80
C GLU A 306 31.81 -20.63 -5.97
N ASN A 307 32.63 -19.86 -5.24
CA ASN A 307 33.67 -20.41 -4.37
C ASN A 307 33.15 -20.91 -3.02
N ARG A 308 31.90 -20.58 -2.63
CA ARG A 308 31.33 -20.99 -1.33
C ARG A 308 30.96 -22.47 -1.29
N ASN A 309 30.80 -22.98 -0.07
CA ASN A 309 30.42 -24.37 0.19
C ASN A 309 29.04 -24.70 -0.40
N THR A 310 28.84 -25.95 -0.81
CA THR A 310 27.58 -26.44 -1.39
C THR A 310 26.39 -26.20 -0.45
N LEU A 311 26.56 -26.46 0.85
CA LEU A 311 25.53 -26.19 1.86
C LEU A 311 25.11 -24.72 1.91
N PHE A 312 26.06 -23.79 1.87
CA PHE A 312 25.78 -22.36 1.88
C PHE A 312 24.94 -21.94 0.67
N LYS A 313 25.23 -22.49 -0.50
CA LYS A 313 24.47 -22.24 -1.74
C LYS A 313 23.04 -22.75 -1.63
N ILE A 314 22.86 -23.98 -1.13
CA ILE A 314 21.53 -24.57 -0.91
C ILE A 314 20.70 -23.71 0.05
N ILE A 315 21.30 -23.30 1.19
CA ILE A 315 20.64 -22.43 2.16
C ILE A 315 20.17 -21.12 1.52
N ILE A 316 21.01 -20.49 0.69
CA ILE A 316 20.64 -19.23 0.01
C ILE A 316 19.51 -19.45 -1.00
N TYR A 317 19.56 -20.50 -1.82
CA TYR A 317 18.48 -20.77 -2.77
C TYR A 317 17.14 -21.05 -2.06
N VAL A 318 17.17 -21.83 -0.98
CA VAL A 318 15.97 -22.10 -0.16
C VAL A 318 15.47 -20.83 0.52
N PHE A 319 16.36 -20.01 1.06
CA PHE A 319 16.01 -18.73 1.68
C PHE A 319 15.38 -17.75 0.68
N LEU A 320 15.92 -17.64 -0.53
CA LEU A 320 15.34 -16.81 -1.59
C LEU A 320 13.94 -17.29 -1.97
N LEU A 321 13.75 -18.61 -2.08
CA LEU A 321 12.44 -19.20 -2.36
C LEU A 321 11.45 -18.93 -1.22
N SER A 322 11.83 -19.17 0.04
CA SER A 322 10.94 -18.93 1.19
C SER A 322 10.57 -17.45 1.34
N LEU A 323 11.53 -16.54 1.08
CA LEU A 323 11.30 -15.11 1.09
C LEU A 323 10.33 -14.69 -0.03
N THR A 324 10.44 -15.27 -1.24
CA THR A 324 9.46 -15.00 -2.31
C THR A 324 8.05 -15.41 -1.91
N LEU A 325 7.88 -16.58 -1.30
CA LEU A 325 6.58 -17.07 -0.83
C LEU A 325 6.02 -16.19 0.29
N LEU A 326 6.86 -15.75 1.23
CA LEU A 326 6.48 -14.83 2.31
C LEU A 326 5.94 -13.51 1.76
N ILE A 327 6.64 -12.89 0.79
CA ILE A 327 6.22 -11.60 0.22
C ILE A 327 4.90 -11.78 -0.55
N ILE A 328 4.72 -12.88 -1.28
CA ILE A 328 3.44 -13.20 -1.94
C ILE A 328 2.31 -13.35 -0.91
N ALA A 329 2.56 -14.05 0.20
CA ALA A 329 1.57 -14.22 1.27
C ALA A 329 1.18 -12.86 1.89
N ILE A 330 2.15 -12.03 2.28
CA ILE A 330 1.90 -10.67 2.80
C ILE A 330 1.07 -9.87 1.81
N PHE A 331 1.39 -9.97 0.52
CA PHE A 331 0.68 -9.26 -0.52
C PHE A 331 -0.78 -9.70 -0.66
N LEU A 332 -1.07 -11.00 -0.62
CA LEU A 332 -2.44 -11.53 -0.68
C LEU A 332 -3.29 -11.06 0.51
N PHE A 333 -2.70 -10.90 1.69
CA PHE A 333 -3.39 -10.41 2.89
C PHE A 333 -3.49 -8.88 2.98
N SER A 334 -2.68 -8.13 2.22
CA SER A 334 -2.64 -6.67 2.29
C SER A 334 -3.41 -6.01 1.14
N ASN A 335 -4.26 -5.03 1.44
CA ASN A 335 -4.87 -4.15 0.43
C ASN A 335 -3.86 -3.09 -0.07
N CYS A 336 -2.71 -3.52 -0.57
CA CYS A 336 -1.62 -2.64 -0.99
C CYS A 336 -1.90 -1.91 -2.32
N THR A 337 -1.32 -0.71 -2.44
CA THR A 337 -1.43 0.19 -3.60
C THR A 337 -0.79 -0.39 -4.87
N SER A 338 -1.16 0.16 -6.04
CA SER A 338 -0.67 -0.28 -7.36
C SER A 338 0.85 -0.26 -7.50
N LYS A 339 1.57 0.61 -6.77
CA LYS A 339 3.04 0.73 -6.82
C LYS A 339 3.76 -0.49 -6.28
N PHE A 340 3.26 -1.12 -5.21
CA PHE A 340 3.87 -2.32 -4.63
C PHE A 340 3.72 -3.54 -5.54
N LYS A 341 2.66 -3.61 -6.35
CA LYS A 341 2.43 -4.71 -7.30
C LYS A 341 3.53 -4.79 -8.36
N LEU A 342 4.00 -3.63 -8.84
CA LEU A 342 5.04 -3.56 -9.87
C LEU A 342 6.42 -4.01 -9.32
N ILE A 343 6.76 -3.61 -8.09
CA ILE A 343 8.01 -4.03 -7.44
C ILE A 343 8.01 -5.55 -7.22
N LEU A 344 6.89 -6.10 -6.76
CA LEU A 344 6.70 -7.54 -6.59
C LEU A 344 6.84 -8.32 -7.89
N PHE A 345 6.24 -7.83 -8.97
CA PHE A 345 6.34 -8.45 -10.28
C PHE A 345 7.80 -8.53 -10.76
N ILE A 346 8.57 -7.45 -10.61
CA ILE A 346 10.00 -7.42 -10.96
C ILE A 346 10.80 -8.42 -10.11
N TRP A 347 10.52 -8.51 -8.80
CA TRP A 347 11.18 -9.46 -7.90
C TRP A 347 10.91 -10.92 -8.28
N ILE A 348 9.67 -11.25 -8.63
CA ILE A 348 9.28 -12.60 -9.07
C ILE A 348 9.96 -12.95 -10.39
N LEU A 349 9.94 -12.04 -11.36
CA LEU A 349 10.64 -12.22 -12.64
C LEU A 349 12.14 -12.44 -12.45
N PHE A 350 12.78 -11.67 -11.57
CA PHE A 350 14.19 -11.86 -11.26
C PHE A 350 14.49 -13.27 -10.75
N ASN A 351 13.67 -13.80 -9.83
CA ASN A 351 13.86 -15.15 -9.32
C ASN A 351 13.65 -16.23 -10.40
N ILE A 352 12.58 -16.11 -11.19
CA ILE A 352 12.27 -17.07 -12.27
C ILE A 352 13.35 -17.05 -13.36
N CYS A 353 13.82 -15.88 -13.78
CA CYS A 353 14.78 -15.75 -14.88
C CYS A 353 16.23 -16.00 -14.44
N TYR A 354 16.59 -15.72 -13.19
CA TYR A 354 17.99 -15.78 -12.74
C TYR A 354 18.28 -16.89 -11.73
N THR A 355 17.51 -16.99 -10.64
CA THR A 355 17.83 -17.90 -9.53
C THR A 355 17.41 -19.33 -9.85
N LEU A 356 16.21 -19.53 -10.40
CA LEU A 356 15.67 -20.85 -10.71
C LEU A 356 16.51 -21.64 -11.73
N PRO A 357 16.94 -21.07 -12.89
CA PRO A 357 17.73 -21.83 -13.86
C PRO A 357 19.11 -22.21 -13.32
N LYS A 358 19.72 -21.37 -12.47
CA LYS A 358 20.99 -21.69 -11.80
C LYS A 358 20.84 -22.82 -10.80
N PHE A 359 19.76 -22.81 -10.01
CA PHE A 359 19.46 -23.89 -9.08
C PHE A 359 19.22 -25.23 -9.82
N ILE A 360 18.46 -25.22 -10.91
CA ILE A 360 18.24 -26.41 -11.75
C ILE A 360 19.57 -26.94 -12.29
N LYS A 361 20.42 -26.08 -12.87
CA LYS A 361 21.75 -26.49 -13.36
C LYS A 361 22.63 -27.08 -12.25
N PHE A 362 22.58 -26.52 -11.04
CA PHE A 362 23.30 -27.05 -9.88
C PHE A 362 22.82 -28.47 -9.53
N CYS A 363 21.51 -28.70 -9.44
CA CYS A 363 20.94 -30.02 -9.16
C CYS A 363 21.25 -31.05 -10.26
N LEU A 364 21.12 -30.67 -11.53
CA LEU A 364 21.47 -31.53 -12.66
C LEU A 364 22.94 -31.93 -12.64
N TYR A 365 23.82 -31.04 -12.19
CA TYR A 365 25.24 -31.35 -12.12
C TYR A 365 25.56 -32.36 -11.01
N ILE A 366 24.90 -32.24 -9.86
CA ILE A 366 25.00 -33.25 -8.79
C ILE A 366 24.55 -34.62 -9.29
N ASP A 367 23.40 -34.69 -9.97
CA ASP A 367 22.90 -35.95 -10.56
C ASP A 367 23.88 -36.52 -11.60
N LYS A 368 24.52 -35.66 -12.41
CA LYS A 368 25.55 -36.10 -13.35
C LYS A 368 26.78 -36.71 -12.65
N ILE A 369 27.24 -36.11 -11.55
CA ILE A 369 28.34 -36.67 -10.75
C ILE A 369 27.93 -38.00 -10.15
N HIS A 370 26.71 -38.11 -9.62
CA HIS A 370 26.18 -39.35 -9.05
C HIS A 370 26.13 -40.47 -10.10
N ARG A 371 25.53 -40.23 -11.28
CA ARG A 371 25.49 -41.21 -12.38
C ARG A 371 26.87 -41.59 -12.87
N GLY A 372 27.77 -40.63 -13.04
CA GLY A 372 29.13 -40.90 -13.47
C GLY A 372 29.92 -41.73 -12.45
N THR A 373 29.65 -41.52 -11.17
CA THR A 373 30.23 -42.36 -10.10
C THR A 373 29.69 -43.79 -10.18
N LEU A 374 28.38 -43.96 -10.43
CA LEU A 374 27.77 -45.28 -10.60
C LEU A 374 28.36 -46.06 -11.79
N GLU A 375 28.56 -45.41 -12.93
CA GLU A 375 29.21 -46.01 -14.11
C GLU A 375 30.61 -46.55 -13.77
N ILE A 376 31.42 -45.74 -13.08
CA ILE A 376 32.77 -46.12 -12.65
C ILE A 376 32.71 -47.31 -11.68
N THR A 377 31.82 -47.27 -10.69
CA THR A 377 31.67 -48.38 -9.73
C THR A 377 31.13 -49.66 -10.34
N ASN A 378 30.40 -49.56 -11.46
CA ASN A 378 29.89 -50.71 -12.23
C ASN A 378 30.94 -51.30 -13.18
N GLY A 379 32.18 -50.79 -13.16
CA GLY A 379 33.30 -51.33 -13.95
C GLY A 379 33.61 -50.57 -15.24
N ASN A 380 32.89 -49.50 -15.56
CA ASN A 380 33.18 -48.66 -16.71
C ASN A 380 34.29 -47.63 -16.39
N LEU A 381 35.54 -48.10 -16.36
CA LEU A 381 36.71 -47.28 -16.00
C LEU A 381 37.08 -46.24 -17.08
N GLU A 382 36.51 -46.32 -18.28
CA GLU A 382 36.67 -45.31 -19.32
C GLU A 382 35.74 -44.10 -19.14
N TYR A 383 34.76 -44.19 -18.25
CA TYR A 383 33.83 -43.09 -18.01
C TYR A 383 34.51 -41.89 -17.33
N VAL A 384 34.31 -40.70 -17.88
CA VAL A 384 34.85 -39.44 -17.33
C VAL A 384 33.71 -38.49 -16.99
N ILE A 385 33.65 -38.07 -15.74
CA ILE A 385 32.67 -37.10 -15.26
C ILE A 385 33.07 -35.70 -15.76
N SER A 386 32.17 -34.99 -16.43
CA SER A 386 32.47 -33.65 -16.94
C SER A 386 32.74 -32.63 -15.83
N GLU A 387 33.78 -31.82 -15.97
CA GLU A 387 34.23 -30.83 -14.98
C GLU A 387 33.69 -29.44 -15.33
N ILE A 388 32.38 -29.21 -15.13
CA ILE A 388 31.68 -28.00 -15.59
C ILE A 388 30.89 -27.33 -14.48
N GLY A 389 30.72 -26.01 -14.56
CA GLY A 389 29.83 -25.27 -13.66
C GLY A 389 30.45 -24.96 -12.30
N ASP A 390 29.76 -25.37 -11.22
CA ASP A 390 30.11 -25.02 -9.85
C ASP A 390 31.52 -25.52 -9.47
N LYS A 391 32.38 -24.64 -8.95
CA LYS A 391 33.77 -25.00 -8.66
C LYS A 391 33.96 -26.09 -7.62
N LYS A 392 33.11 -26.16 -6.59
CA LYS A 392 33.22 -27.19 -5.54
C LYS A 392 32.79 -28.56 -6.08
N LEU A 393 31.71 -28.59 -6.86
CA LEU A 393 31.27 -29.82 -7.52
C LEU A 393 32.23 -30.24 -8.65
N SER A 394 32.78 -29.28 -9.39
CA SER A 394 33.80 -29.54 -10.42
C SER A 394 35.08 -30.12 -9.81
N SER A 395 35.52 -29.58 -8.65
CA SER A 395 36.62 -30.16 -7.89
C SER A 395 36.32 -31.57 -7.37
N LEU A 396 35.07 -31.86 -6.98
CA LEU A 396 34.66 -33.22 -6.60
C LEU A 396 34.71 -34.18 -7.80
N ALA A 397 34.18 -33.77 -8.95
CA ALA A 397 34.26 -34.54 -10.20
C ALA A 397 35.72 -34.82 -10.60
N GLN A 398 36.60 -33.82 -10.51
CA GLN A 398 38.04 -33.96 -10.74
C GLN A 398 38.69 -35.02 -9.84
N ASN A 399 38.36 -34.99 -8.54
CA ASN A 399 38.91 -35.95 -7.59
C ASN A 399 38.42 -37.38 -7.89
N ILE A 400 37.15 -37.55 -8.27
CA ILE A 400 36.60 -38.85 -8.68
C ILE A 400 37.28 -39.35 -9.96
N ASN A 401 37.45 -38.49 -10.97
CA ASN A 401 38.15 -38.85 -12.20
C ASN A 401 39.61 -39.28 -11.93
N LYS A 402 40.31 -38.59 -11.02
CA LYS A 402 41.67 -38.97 -10.60
C LYS A 402 41.70 -40.33 -9.90
N LEU A 403 40.72 -40.60 -9.02
CA LEU A 403 40.59 -41.90 -8.37
C LEU A 403 40.34 -43.01 -9.40
N ASN A 404 39.44 -42.79 -10.35
CA ASN A 404 39.16 -43.74 -11.43
C ASN A 404 40.43 -44.04 -12.26
N LYS A 405 41.18 -43.00 -12.65
CA LYS A 405 42.44 -43.16 -13.38
C LYS A 405 43.49 -43.95 -12.58
N GLY A 406 43.66 -43.63 -11.29
CA GLY A 406 44.59 -44.37 -10.43
C GLY A 406 44.19 -45.83 -10.24
N PHE A 407 42.88 -46.09 -10.12
CA PHE A 407 42.34 -47.44 -10.02
C PHE A 407 42.56 -48.25 -11.30
N LYS A 408 42.33 -47.65 -12.47
CA LYS A 408 42.61 -48.27 -13.78
C LYS A 408 44.09 -48.69 -13.90
N VAL A 409 45.02 -47.80 -13.56
CA VAL A 409 46.46 -48.09 -13.59
C VAL A 409 46.79 -49.25 -12.65
N SER A 410 46.24 -49.26 -11.42
CA SER A 410 46.46 -50.35 -10.47
C SER A 410 45.95 -51.70 -10.98
N ILE A 411 44.82 -51.73 -11.70
CA ILE A 411 44.29 -52.95 -12.32
C ILE A 411 45.20 -53.40 -13.46
N GLU A 412 45.64 -52.49 -14.33
CA GLU A 412 46.54 -52.82 -15.44
C GLU A 412 47.88 -53.38 -14.94
N ASP A 413 48.45 -52.78 -13.89
CA ASP A 413 49.67 -53.27 -13.25
C ASP A 413 49.46 -54.64 -12.60
N GLN A 414 48.30 -54.87 -11.96
CA GLN A 414 47.96 -56.17 -11.39
C GLN A 414 47.84 -57.25 -12.48
N ILE A 415 47.17 -56.95 -13.60
CA ILE A 415 47.06 -57.87 -14.74
C ILE A 415 48.45 -58.15 -15.34
N LYS A 416 49.30 -57.13 -15.47
CA LYS A 416 50.67 -57.29 -15.97
C LYS A 416 51.51 -58.14 -15.02
N ASN A 417 51.42 -57.91 -13.72
CA ASN A 417 52.14 -58.70 -12.71
C ASN A 417 51.67 -60.15 -12.67
N GLU A 418 50.36 -60.42 -12.79
CA GLU A 418 49.84 -61.78 -12.91
C GLU A 418 50.34 -62.48 -14.18
N LYS A 419 50.37 -61.78 -15.32
CA LYS A 419 50.95 -62.31 -16.57
C LYS A 419 52.43 -62.63 -16.42
N LEU A 420 53.22 -61.70 -15.89
CA LEU A 420 54.65 -61.90 -15.65
C LEU A 420 54.91 -63.06 -14.70
N LYS A 421 54.12 -63.18 -13.62
CA LYS A 421 54.18 -64.31 -12.69
C LYS A 421 53.88 -65.63 -13.40
N SER A 422 52.84 -65.67 -14.24
CA SER A 422 52.48 -66.85 -15.03
C SER A 422 53.58 -67.23 -16.04
N GLU A 423 54.18 -66.25 -16.73
CA GLU A 423 55.29 -66.46 -17.66
C GLU A 423 56.55 -66.96 -16.94
N LEU A 424 56.88 -66.39 -15.77
CA LEU A 424 57.97 -66.86 -14.92
C LEU A 424 57.78 -68.32 -14.51
N VAL A 425 56.57 -68.68 -14.04
CA VAL A 425 56.25 -70.06 -13.66
C VAL A 425 56.34 -70.99 -14.87
N ALA A 426 55.85 -70.59 -16.03
CA ALA A 426 55.92 -71.39 -17.26
C ALA A 426 57.38 -71.60 -17.73
N ASN A 427 58.20 -70.54 -17.74
CA ASN A 427 59.61 -70.59 -18.12
C ASN A 427 60.42 -71.47 -17.16
N VAL A 428 60.27 -71.27 -15.85
CA VAL A 428 60.93 -72.11 -14.84
C VAL A 428 60.47 -73.56 -14.96
N SER A 429 59.18 -73.82 -15.18
CA SER A 429 58.66 -75.18 -15.37
C SER A 429 59.24 -75.85 -16.62
N HIS A 430 59.37 -75.10 -17.72
CA HIS A 430 60.00 -75.58 -18.95
C HIS A 430 61.47 -75.94 -18.73
N ASP A 431 62.22 -75.06 -18.06
CA ASP A 431 63.65 -75.23 -17.79
C ASP A 431 63.93 -76.34 -16.78
N LEU A 432 63.00 -76.66 -15.87
CA LEU A 432 63.10 -77.80 -14.97
C LEU A 432 62.73 -79.14 -15.65
N LYS A 433 61.78 -79.14 -16.59
CA LYS A 433 61.36 -80.35 -17.31
C LYS A 433 62.51 -80.96 -18.12
N THR A 434 63.33 -80.13 -18.75
CA THR A 434 64.46 -80.57 -19.61
C THR A 434 65.51 -81.42 -18.88
N PRO A 435 66.18 -80.92 -17.81
CA PRO A 435 67.18 -81.72 -17.07
C PRO A 435 66.54 -82.91 -16.35
N LEU A 436 65.31 -82.79 -15.85
CA LEU A 436 64.62 -83.91 -15.22
C LEU A 436 64.35 -85.04 -16.23
N THR A 437 63.93 -84.71 -17.45
CA THR A 437 63.76 -85.69 -18.53
C THR A 437 65.10 -86.33 -18.90
N SER A 438 66.18 -85.55 -18.92
CA SER A 438 67.54 -86.09 -19.12
C SER A 438 67.94 -87.05 -18.00
N ILE A 439 67.74 -86.70 -16.73
CA ILE A 439 68.03 -87.57 -15.58
C ILE A 439 67.23 -88.86 -15.66
N ILE A 440 65.91 -88.78 -15.92
CA ILE A 440 65.05 -89.96 -16.09
C ILE A 440 65.57 -90.84 -17.22
N ASN A 441 65.88 -90.27 -18.39
CA ASN A 441 66.41 -91.02 -19.53
C ASN A 441 67.77 -91.65 -19.22
N TYR A 442 68.68 -90.94 -18.53
CA TYR A 442 69.96 -91.50 -18.08
C TYR A 442 69.75 -92.64 -17.08
N THR A 443 68.83 -92.51 -16.13
CA THR A 443 68.51 -93.60 -15.19
C THR A 443 67.85 -94.79 -15.89
N ASP A 444 66.96 -94.57 -16.86
CA ASP A 444 66.32 -95.63 -17.65
C ASP A 444 67.34 -96.40 -18.49
N ILE A 445 68.33 -95.71 -19.07
CA ILE A 445 69.46 -96.32 -19.78
C ILE A 445 70.31 -97.13 -18.80
N LEU A 446 70.66 -96.59 -17.63
CA LEU A 446 71.47 -97.29 -16.63
C LEU A 446 70.79 -98.55 -16.07
N LEU A 447 69.46 -98.55 -15.98
CA LEU A 447 68.65 -99.67 -15.50
C LEU A 447 68.40 -100.75 -16.57
N LYS A 448 68.66 -100.48 -17.87
CA LYS A 448 68.63 -101.51 -18.92
C LYS A 448 69.82 -102.47 -18.78
N LYS A 449 69.52 -103.77 -18.71
CA LYS A 449 70.49 -104.83 -18.37
C LYS A 449 71.54 -105.16 -19.44
N ASP A 450 71.39 -104.68 -20.68
CA ASP A 450 72.25 -105.09 -21.82
C ASP A 450 72.95 -103.91 -22.51
N ILE A 451 73.81 -103.18 -21.80
CA ILE A 451 74.64 -102.11 -22.39
C ILE A 451 76.12 -102.43 -22.17
N GLU A 452 76.88 -102.52 -23.27
CA GLU A 452 78.35 -102.70 -23.31
C GLU A 452 79.08 -101.74 -22.36
N GLU A 453 80.07 -102.24 -21.63
CA GLU A 453 80.84 -101.49 -20.61
C GLU A 453 81.42 -100.16 -21.13
N GLU A 454 81.80 -100.09 -22.42
CA GLU A 454 82.35 -98.87 -23.02
C GLU A 454 81.34 -97.72 -23.08
N LYS A 455 80.07 -97.99 -23.37
CA LYS A 455 79.01 -96.96 -23.40
C LYS A 455 78.60 -96.49 -22.00
N LYS A 456 78.77 -97.33 -20.97
CA LYS A 456 78.56 -96.91 -19.58
C LYS A 456 79.62 -95.90 -19.13
N ARG A 457 80.88 -96.08 -19.55
CA ARG A 457 82.00 -95.21 -19.14
C ARG A 457 81.94 -93.80 -19.72
N SER A 458 81.36 -93.61 -20.91
CA SER A 458 81.25 -92.27 -21.52
C SER A 458 80.22 -91.36 -20.83
N ILE A 459 79.24 -91.94 -20.13
CA ILE A 459 78.19 -91.18 -19.41
C ILE A 459 78.72 -90.60 -18.08
N TYR A 460 79.72 -91.21 -17.44
CA TYR A 460 80.29 -90.76 -16.16
C TYR A 460 81.16 -89.48 -16.24
N LYS A 461 81.35 -88.90 -17.43
CA LYS A 461 82.40 -87.89 -17.68
C LYS A 461 81.94 -86.43 -17.68
N PHE A 462 80.78 -86.13 -17.11
CA PHE A 462 80.31 -84.76 -16.90
C PHE A 462 79.82 -84.53 -15.48
#